data_AF-A0A8B7BE05-F1
#
_entry.id   AF-A0A8B7BE05-F1
#
_cell.length_a   1.000
_cell.length_b   1.000
_cell.length_c   1.000
_cell.angle_alpha   90.00
_cell.angle_beta   90.00
_cell.angle_gamma   90.00
#
_symmetry.space_group_name_H-M   'P 1'
#
loop_
_entity.id
_entity.type
_entity.pdbx_description
1 polymer ?
#
loop_
_entity_poly.entity_id
_entity_poly.type
_entity_poly.pdbx_seq_one_letter_code
_entity_poly.pdbx_strand_id
1 'polypeptide(L)'
;PLFKRFTQTRWAAPTEILEEILAAVDRRLPEFSELQDCFREELMEAVHLHLVKEYIIRLSKKRVVLKSAEQQQHLAGHILNNADLIQSFCTQKGSRATWLDPALPKLAEIIRLQDPNAIKIEVATYASLYPDFSKGHLSAILTIKGNLLSSEAQSIRSILDVSTESHESAHPLFSLIE
;
A
#
# COMPACT_ATOMS: atom_id res chain seq x y z
N PRO A 1 -14.14 -13.00 1.51
CA PRO A 1 -13.23 -12.25 2.41
C PRO A 1 -13.24 -10.74 2.12
N LEU A 2 -13.25 -9.93 3.18
CA LEU A 2 -13.62 -8.51 3.18
C LEU A 2 -12.76 -7.64 2.25
N PHE A 3 -11.44 -7.86 2.20
CA PHE A 3 -10.55 -7.13 1.27
C PHE A 3 -10.95 -7.24 -0.21
N LYS A 4 -11.54 -8.36 -0.64
CA LYS A 4 -12.02 -8.48 -2.04
C LYS A 4 -13.07 -7.43 -2.38
N ARG A 5 -13.81 -6.91 -1.38
CA ARG A 5 -14.86 -5.91 -1.56
C ARG A 5 -14.32 -4.61 -2.17
N PHE A 6 -13.11 -4.15 -1.80
CA PHE A 6 -12.47 -2.99 -2.44
C PHE A 6 -12.50 -3.10 -3.97
N THR A 7 -12.09 -4.26 -4.49
CA THR A 7 -12.05 -4.51 -5.93
C THR A 7 -13.40 -4.87 -6.56
N GLN A 8 -14.37 -5.37 -5.77
CA GLN A 8 -15.72 -5.71 -6.24
C GLN A 8 -16.61 -4.48 -6.35
N THR A 9 -16.49 -3.56 -5.39
CA THR A 9 -17.21 -2.28 -5.36
C THR A 9 -16.48 -1.17 -6.11
N ARG A 10 -15.34 -1.49 -6.75
CA ARG A 10 -14.49 -0.54 -7.48
C ARG A 10 -14.12 0.68 -6.62
N TRP A 11 -13.81 0.45 -5.35
CA TRP A 11 -13.37 1.49 -4.41
C TRP A 11 -14.43 2.58 -4.15
N ALA A 12 -15.73 2.27 -4.29
CA ALA A 12 -16.80 3.25 -4.09
C ALA A 12 -16.99 3.68 -2.62
N ALA A 13 -16.74 2.79 -1.66
CA ALA A 13 -16.90 3.01 -0.21
C ALA A 13 -15.70 2.41 0.55
N PRO A 14 -14.47 2.91 0.31
CA PRO A 14 -13.26 2.25 0.76
C PRO A 14 -13.03 2.41 2.27
N THR A 15 -13.51 3.50 2.88
CA THR A 15 -13.40 3.73 4.32
C THR A 15 -14.28 2.75 5.09
N GLU A 16 -15.54 2.61 4.70
CA GLU A 16 -16.51 1.73 5.36
C GLU A 16 -16.08 0.25 5.25
N ILE A 17 -15.53 -0.13 4.10
CA ILE A 17 -14.96 -1.48 3.91
C ILE A 17 -13.77 -1.70 4.85
N LEU A 18 -12.89 -0.70 5.01
CA LEU A 18 -11.75 -0.80 5.90
C LEU A 18 -12.19 -0.88 7.37
N GLU A 19 -13.11 -0.02 7.80
CA GLU A 19 -13.66 -0.05 9.16
C GLU A 19 -14.26 -1.41 9.51
N GLU A 20 -14.97 -2.05 8.58
CA GLU A 20 -15.50 -3.40 8.76
C GLU A 20 -14.38 -4.44 8.91
N ILE A 21 -13.28 -4.31 8.16
CA ILE A 21 -12.08 -5.15 8.31
C ILE A 21 -11.46 -4.96 9.68
N LEU A 22 -11.21 -3.71 10.09
CA LEU A 22 -10.60 -3.38 11.37
C LEU A 22 -11.47 -3.86 12.54
N ALA A 23 -12.79 -3.70 12.46
CA ALA A 23 -13.72 -4.21 13.45
C ALA A 23 -13.72 -5.75 13.52
N ALA A 24 -13.51 -6.43 12.39
CA ALA A 24 -13.36 -7.89 12.37
C ALA A 24 -12.05 -8.34 13.03
N VAL A 25 -10.94 -7.62 12.82
CA VAL A 25 -9.67 -7.86 13.52
C VAL A 25 -9.82 -7.60 15.01
N ASP A 26 -10.37 -6.44 15.39
CA ASP A 26 -10.51 -6.01 16.78
C ASP A 26 -11.30 -7.01 17.63
N ARG A 27 -12.37 -7.57 17.08
CA ARG A 27 -13.18 -8.60 17.75
C ARG A 27 -12.39 -9.87 18.10
N ARG A 28 -11.32 -10.16 17.37
CA ARG A 28 -10.50 -11.36 17.55
C ARG A 28 -9.28 -11.12 18.44
N LEU A 29 -8.84 -9.88 18.62
CA LEU A 29 -7.67 -9.54 19.44
C LEU A 29 -7.76 -10.01 20.90
N PRO A 30 -8.94 -9.98 21.58
CA PRO A 30 -9.04 -10.48 22.96
C PRO A 30 -8.65 -11.95 23.15
N GLU A 31 -8.70 -12.77 22.10
CA GLU A 31 -8.26 -14.18 22.17
C GLU A 31 -6.76 -14.32 22.46
N PHE A 32 -5.99 -13.24 22.32
CA PHE A 32 -4.55 -13.18 22.50
C PHE A 32 -4.13 -12.35 23.74
N SER A 33 -5.07 -12.01 24.64
CA SER A 33 -4.78 -11.20 25.83
C SER A 33 -3.77 -11.84 26.78
N GLU A 34 -3.80 -13.17 26.89
CA GLU A 34 -2.98 -13.95 27.81
C GLU A 34 -1.54 -14.19 27.31
N LEU A 35 -1.23 -13.82 26.06
CA LEU A 35 0.14 -13.85 25.57
C LEU A 35 1.01 -12.84 26.32
N GLN A 36 2.30 -13.11 26.46
CA GLN A 36 3.25 -12.13 26.99
C GLN A 36 3.32 -10.90 26.06
N ASP A 37 3.58 -9.73 26.65
CA ASP A 37 3.62 -8.43 25.97
C ASP A 37 4.47 -8.45 24.68
N CYS A 38 5.66 -9.04 24.71
CA CYS A 38 6.53 -9.14 23.53
C CYS A 38 5.87 -9.90 22.38
N PHE A 39 5.18 -11.01 22.66
CA PHE A 39 4.47 -11.78 21.63
C PHE A 39 3.22 -11.08 21.13
N ARG A 40 2.58 -10.24 21.95
CA ARG A 40 1.45 -9.40 21.51
C ARG A 40 1.93 -8.31 20.56
N GLU A 41 3.06 -7.69 20.84
CA GLU A 41 3.68 -6.70 19.95
C GLU A 41 4.06 -7.34 18.59
N GLU A 42 4.75 -8.48 18.60
CA GLU A 42 5.11 -9.23 17.38
C GLU A 42 3.86 -9.66 16.58
N LEU A 43 2.83 -10.16 17.26
CA LEU A 43 1.55 -10.48 16.62
C LEU A 43 0.94 -9.25 15.95
N MET A 44 0.99 -8.10 16.63
CA MET A 44 0.40 -6.87 16.11
C MET A 44 1.18 -6.29 14.94
N GLU A 45 2.51 -6.47 14.90
CA GLU A 45 3.33 -6.21 13.70
C GLU A 45 2.94 -7.12 12.53
N ALA A 46 2.75 -8.42 12.78
CA ALA A 46 2.32 -9.35 11.73
C ALA A 46 0.93 -9.00 11.17
N VAL A 47 0.00 -8.58 12.03
CA VAL A 47 -1.32 -8.10 11.61
C VAL A 47 -1.21 -6.78 10.85
N HIS A 48 -0.40 -5.83 11.30
CA HIS A 48 -0.17 -4.56 10.61
C HIS A 48 0.38 -4.80 9.20
N LEU A 49 1.42 -5.64 9.07
CA LEU A 49 1.97 -6.07 7.80
C LEU A 49 0.91 -6.72 6.91
N HIS A 50 0.08 -7.60 7.47
CA HIS A 50 -0.98 -8.26 6.72
C HIS A 50 -2.01 -7.27 6.15
N LEU A 51 -2.44 -6.29 6.95
CA LEU A 51 -3.40 -5.27 6.53
C LEU A 51 -2.85 -4.42 5.38
N VAL A 52 -1.62 -3.92 5.52
CA VAL A 52 -0.95 -3.11 4.48
C VAL A 52 -0.73 -3.94 3.22
N LYS A 53 -0.17 -5.14 3.36
CA LYS A 53 0.10 -6.04 2.23
C LYS A 53 -1.18 -6.37 1.45
N GLU A 54 -2.23 -6.77 2.14
CA GLU A 54 -3.47 -7.16 1.49
C GLU A 54 -4.16 -5.95 0.83
N TYR A 55 -4.03 -4.75 1.42
CA TYR A 55 -4.46 -3.51 0.78
C TYR A 55 -3.70 -3.25 -0.54
N ILE A 56 -2.37 -3.35 -0.54
CA ILE A 56 -1.54 -3.18 -1.75
C ILE A 56 -1.89 -4.23 -2.81
N ILE A 57 -2.13 -5.49 -2.40
CA ILE A 57 -2.60 -6.56 -3.31
C ILE A 57 -3.91 -6.14 -3.99
N ARG A 58 -4.86 -5.54 -3.26
CA ARG A 58 -6.12 -5.06 -3.83
C ARG A 58 -5.93 -3.89 -4.76
N LEU A 59 -5.06 -2.95 -4.40
CA LEU A 59 -4.71 -1.78 -5.23
C LEU A 59 -4.08 -2.23 -6.56
N SER A 60 -3.21 -3.24 -6.51
CA SER A 60 -2.47 -3.77 -7.66
C SER A 60 -3.30 -4.63 -8.61
N LYS A 61 -4.56 -4.97 -8.27
CA LYS A 61 -5.43 -5.70 -9.21
C LYS A 61 -5.90 -4.74 -10.32
N LYS A 62 -5.74 -5.17 -11.58
CA LYS A 62 -6.11 -4.44 -12.81
C LYS A 62 -7.64 -4.29 -13.01
N ARG A 63 -8.36 -3.73 -12.03
CA ARG A 63 -9.82 -3.54 -12.06
C ARG A 63 -10.25 -2.08 -12.11
N VAL A 64 -9.34 -1.16 -11.84
CA VAL A 64 -9.59 0.28 -11.85
C VAL A 64 -8.54 0.96 -12.72
N VAL A 65 -9.00 1.80 -13.64
CA VAL A 65 -8.18 2.66 -14.50
C VAL A 65 -8.85 4.02 -14.49
N LEU A 66 -8.17 5.04 -13.97
CA LEU A 66 -8.70 6.37 -13.68
C LEU A 66 -8.18 7.37 -14.70
N LYS A 67 -8.99 7.74 -15.68
CA LYS A 67 -8.50 8.55 -16.81
C LYS A 67 -8.38 10.04 -16.51
N SER A 68 -9.01 10.54 -15.43
CA SER A 68 -8.91 11.94 -15.04
C SER A 68 -8.06 12.15 -13.80
N ALA A 69 -7.42 13.32 -13.73
CA ALA A 69 -6.64 13.73 -12.56
C ALA A 69 -7.53 13.85 -11.31
N GLU A 70 -8.79 14.28 -11.43
CA GLU A 70 -9.68 14.37 -10.26
C GLU A 70 -9.99 12.98 -9.69
N GLN A 71 -10.24 11.98 -10.55
CA GLN A 71 -10.47 10.62 -10.10
C GLN A 71 -9.25 10.05 -9.37
N GLN A 72 -8.05 10.31 -9.89
CA GLN A 72 -6.79 9.87 -9.28
C GLN A 72 -6.56 10.56 -7.93
N GLN A 73 -6.82 11.87 -7.84
CA GLN A 73 -6.76 12.63 -6.59
C GLN A 73 -7.77 12.09 -5.56
N HIS A 74 -8.98 11.75 -5.99
CA HIS A 74 -10.01 11.19 -5.12
C HIS A 74 -9.60 9.81 -4.57
N LEU A 75 -9.10 8.91 -5.43
CA LEU A 75 -8.58 7.61 -4.97
C LEU A 75 -7.38 7.79 -4.03
N ALA A 76 -6.44 8.69 -4.35
CA ALA A 76 -5.30 8.97 -3.49
C ALA A 76 -5.75 9.47 -2.10
N GLY A 77 -6.75 10.34 -2.03
CA GLY A 77 -7.36 10.78 -0.77
C GLY A 77 -7.93 9.63 0.06
N HIS A 78 -8.64 8.69 -0.59
CA HIS A 78 -9.14 7.49 0.09
C HIS A 78 -8.01 6.58 0.58
N ILE A 79 -6.94 6.43 -0.19
CA ILE A 79 -5.77 5.63 0.23
C ILE A 79 -5.12 6.28 1.45
N LEU A 80 -4.96 7.60 1.46
CA LEU A 80 -4.39 8.33 2.61
C LEU A 80 -5.24 8.18 3.87
N ASN A 81 -6.56 8.37 3.75
CA ASN A 81 -7.48 8.18 4.88
C ASN A 81 -7.40 6.75 5.43
N ASN A 82 -7.39 5.77 4.55
CA ASN A 82 -7.30 4.36 4.94
C ASN A 82 -5.94 3.98 5.53
N ALA A 83 -4.85 4.61 5.06
CA ALA A 83 -3.53 4.44 5.64
C ALA A 83 -3.49 4.94 7.08
N ASP A 84 -4.03 6.12 7.35
CA ASP A 84 -4.11 6.71 8.68
C ASP A 84 -4.94 5.84 9.64
N LEU A 85 -6.06 5.31 9.18
CA LEU A 85 -6.89 4.37 9.95
C LEU A 85 -6.14 3.07 10.30
N ILE A 86 -5.42 2.47 9.34
CA ILE A 86 -4.62 1.25 9.58
C ILE A 86 -3.51 1.56 10.60
N GLN A 87 -2.75 2.63 10.37
CA GLN A 87 -1.63 3.03 11.22
C GLN A 87 -2.10 3.31 12.65
N SER A 88 -3.14 4.14 12.80
CA SER A 88 -3.72 4.49 14.11
C SER A 88 -4.23 3.25 14.84
N PHE A 89 -4.98 2.39 14.15
CA PHE A 89 -5.48 1.14 14.74
C PHE A 89 -4.35 0.23 15.21
N CYS A 90 -3.35 -0.03 14.35
CA CYS A 90 -2.28 -0.97 14.68
C CYS A 90 -1.37 -0.43 15.78
N THR A 91 -1.05 0.88 15.75
CA THR A 91 -0.20 1.54 16.76
C THR A 91 -0.89 1.54 18.11
N GLN A 92 -2.19 1.85 18.17
CA GLN A 92 -2.96 1.82 19.42
C GLN A 92 -3.01 0.41 20.04
N LYS A 93 -2.94 -0.63 19.21
CA LYS A 93 -2.93 -2.03 19.65
C LYS A 93 -1.52 -2.59 19.94
N GLY A 94 -0.47 -1.77 19.80
CA GLY A 94 0.89 -2.13 20.20
C GLY A 94 1.83 -2.53 19.06
N SER A 95 1.45 -2.35 17.79
CA SER A 95 2.38 -2.54 16.67
C SER A 95 3.49 -1.47 16.70
N ARG A 96 4.75 -1.89 16.54
CA ARG A 96 5.91 -0.99 16.41
C ARG A 96 6.47 -0.94 14.99
N ALA A 97 5.76 -1.50 14.01
CA ALA A 97 6.17 -1.59 12.61
C ALA A 97 6.04 -0.25 11.85
N THR A 98 6.72 0.80 12.33
CA THR A 98 6.69 2.17 11.75
C THR A 98 7.24 2.23 10.32
N TRP A 99 8.01 1.22 9.91
CA TRP A 99 8.50 1.08 8.53
C TRP A 99 7.35 0.85 7.52
N LEU A 100 6.16 0.46 7.97
CA LEU A 100 4.96 0.33 7.14
C LEU A 100 4.22 1.65 6.91
N ASP A 101 4.43 2.65 7.76
CA ASP A 101 3.70 3.93 7.73
C ASP A 101 3.77 4.64 6.35
N PRO A 102 4.91 4.69 5.64
CA PRO A 102 4.95 5.33 4.34
C PRO A 102 4.43 4.44 3.18
N ALA A 103 4.11 3.17 3.41
CA ALA A 103 3.84 2.21 2.33
C ALA A 103 2.66 2.61 1.46
N LEU A 104 1.52 2.96 2.07
CA LEU A 104 0.31 3.38 1.36
C LEU A 104 0.32 4.87 0.97
N PRO A 105 0.75 5.81 1.84
CA PRO A 105 0.81 7.23 1.48
C PRO A 105 1.69 7.52 0.26
N LYS A 106 2.84 6.87 0.15
CA LYS A 106 3.74 7.04 -1.01
C LYS A 106 3.17 6.47 -2.30
N LEU A 107 2.44 5.36 -2.25
CA LEU A 107 1.69 4.84 -3.40
C LEU A 107 0.56 5.78 -3.82
N ALA A 108 -0.16 6.36 -2.84
CA ALA A 108 -1.18 7.37 -3.11
C ALA A 108 -0.59 8.56 -3.85
N GLU A 109 0.60 9.01 -3.44
CA GLU A 109 1.31 10.11 -4.07
C GLU A 109 1.70 9.79 -5.52
N ILE A 110 2.23 8.59 -5.80
CA ILE A 110 2.52 8.13 -7.18
C ILE A 110 1.27 8.16 -8.06
N ILE A 111 0.11 7.75 -7.53
CA ILE A 111 -1.17 7.77 -8.26
C ILE A 111 -1.62 9.22 -8.53
N ARG A 112 -1.45 10.10 -7.53
CA ARG A 112 -1.91 11.49 -7.52
C ARG A 112 -1.11 12.40 -8.46
N LEU A 113 0.21 12.27 -8.44
CA LEU A 113 1.14 13.13 -9.20
C LEU A 113 0.86 13.04 -10.70
N GLN A 114 0.79 14.18 -11.39
CA GLN A 114 0.56 14.24 -12.84
C GLN A 114 1.86 14.41 -13.64
N ASP A 115 2.85 15.12 -13.09
CA ASP A 115 4.11 15.35 -13.77
C ASP A 115 5.00 14.09 -13.76
N PRO A 116 5.45 13.58 -14.92
CA PRO A 116 6.27 12.38 -14.99
C PRO A 116 7.59 12.46 -14.23
N ASN A 117 8.21 13.64 -14.10
CA ASN A 117 9.45 13.79 -13.36
C ASN A 117 9.20 13.74 -11.84
N ALA A 118 8.12 14.35 -11.36
CA ALA A 118 7.69 14.20 -9.98
C ALA A 118 7.39 12.73 -9.64
N ILE A 119 6.73 12.00 -10.54
CA ILE A 119 6.48 10.56 -10.35
C ILE A 119 7.80 9.78 -10.24
N LYS A 120 8.80 10.08 -11.06
CA LYS A 120 10.13 9.43 -10.98
C LYS A 120 10.81 9.65 -9.63
N ILE A 121 10.77 10.88 -9.10
CA ILE A 121 11.34 11.21 -7.79
C ILE A 121 10.64 10.41 -6.70
N GLU A 122 9.31 10.33 -6.76
CA GLU A 122 8.53 9.60 -5.77
C GLU A 122 8.78 8.08 -5.86
N VAL A 123 8.90 7.54 -7.07
CA VAL A 123 9.27 6.12 -7.31
C VAL A 123 10.68 5.81 -6.78
N ALA A 124 11.66 6.69 -7.01
CA ALA A 124 13.01 6.52 -6.47
C ALA A 124 12.99 6.52 -4.93
N THR A 125 12.25 7.46 -4.34
CA THR A 125 12.05 7.52 -2.89
C THR A 125 11.39 6.23 -2.37
N TYR A 126 10.34 5.76 -3.04
CA TYR A 126 9.63 4.55 -2.67
C TYR A 126 10.50 3.30 -2.73
N ALA A 127 11.30 3.16 -3.80
CA ALA A 127 12.23 2.04 -3.96
C ALA A 127 13.35 2.04 -2.90
N SER A 128 13.77 3.22 -2.41
CA SER A 128 14.73 3.29 -1.31
C SER A 128 14.13 2.81 0.03
N LEU A 129 12.83 3.04 0.24
CA LEU A 129 12.11 2.59 1.44
C LEU A 129 11.77 1.10 1.37
N TYR A 130 11.46 0.61 0.17
CA TYR A 130 11.06 -0.77 -0.08
C TYR A 130 11.88 -1.37 -1.24
N PRO A 131 13.10 -1.86 -0.96
CA PRO A 131 14.00 -2.38 -2.00
C PRO A 131 13.47 -3.61 -2.75
N ASP A 132 12.52 -4.34 -2.17
CA ASP A 132 11.82 -5.45 -2.82
C ASP A 132 10.67 -5.02 -3.75
N PHE A 133 10.47 -3.70 -3.93
CA PHE A 133 9.52 -3.12 -4.90
C PHE A 133 9.98 -3.32 -6.35
N SER A 134 9.34 -4.25 -7.05
CA SER A 134 9.67 -4.60 -8.43
C SER A 134 9.02 -3.70 -9.49
N LYS A 135 9.56 -3.76 -10.72
CA LYS A 135 8.91 -3.20 -11.92
C LYS A 135 7.51 -3.75 -12.17
N GLY A 136 7.23 -4.99 -11.75
CA GLY A 136 5.91 -5.59 -11.83
C GLY A 136 4.90 -4.86 -10.95
N HIS A 137 5.27 -4.59 -9.71
CA HIS A 137 4.45 -3.82 -8.76
C HIS A 137 4.22 -2.40 -9.27
N LEU A 138 5.29 -1.72 -9.69
CA LEU A 138 5.17 -0.38 -10.27
C LEU A 138 4.24 -0.35 -11.49
N SER A 139 4.33 -1.35 -12.37
CA SER A 139 3.46 -1.44 -13.55
C SER A 139 1.98 -1.58 -13.16
N ALA A 140 1.68 -2.34 -12.10
CA ALA A 140 0.31 -2.47 -11.59
C ALA A 140 -0.23 -1.12 -11.08
N ILE A 141 0.58 -0.37 -10.33
CA ILE A 141 0.20 0.95 -9.82
C ILE A 141 0.03 1.97 -10.94
N LEU A 142 0.96 2.05 -11.90
CA LEU A 142 0.86 2.96 -13.06
C LEU A 142 -0.34 2.63 -13.96
N THR A 143 -0.80 1.36 -13.99
CA THR A 143 -2.01 0.97 -14.73
C THR A 143 -3.25 1.66 -14.17
N ILE A 144 -3.32 1.89 -12.85
CA ILE A 144 -4.44 2.61 -12.22
C ILE A 144 -4.53 4.04 -12.75
N LYS A 145 -3.38 4.67 -13.01
CA LYS A 145 -3.31 6.05 -13.47
C LYS A 145 -3.87 6.24 -14.87
N GLY A 146 -3.69 5.30 -15.80
CA GLY A 146 -4.42 5.24 -17.07
C GLY A 146 -4.28 6.42 -18.07
N ASN A 147 -3.62 7.52 -17.72
CA ASN A 147 -3.46 8.73 -18.52
C ASN A 147 -2.00 9.01 -18.94
N LEU A 148 -1.06 8.13 -18.60
CA LEU A 148 0.33 8.22 -19.03
C LEU A 148 0.50 7.67 -20.45
N LEU A 149 1.36 8.32 -21.23
CA LEU A 149 1.87 7.77 -22.47
C LEU A 149 2.72 6.52 -22.19
N SER A 150 2.80 5.63 -23.17
CA SER A 150 3.61 4.40 -23.04
C SER A 150 5.09 4.71 -22.83
N SER A 151 5.61 5.77 -23.45
CA SER A 151 6.99 6.25 -23.28
C SER A 151 7.24 6.80 -21.88
N GLU A 152 6.31 7.57 -21.32
CA GLU A 152 6.39 8.09 -19.95
C GLU A 152 6.38 6.95 -18.93
N ALA A 153 5.44 6.01 -19.07
CA ALA A 153 5.38 4.84 -18.20
C ALA A 153 6.66 3.99 -18.27
N GLN A 154 7.27 3.84 -19.45
CA GLN A 154 8.56 3.17 -19.61
C GLN A 154 9.69 3.92 -18.91
N SER A 155 9.74 5.25 -19.08
CA SER A 155 10.75 6.10 -18.46
C SER A 155 10.63 6.16 -16.94
N ILE A 156 9.43 6.04 -16.38
CA ILE A 156 9.22 5.92 -14.93
C ILE A 156 9.72 4.56 -14.44
N ARG A 157 9.41 3.47 -15.16
CA ARG A 157 9.87 2.11 -14.79
C ARG A 157 11.39 1.95 -14.80
N SER A 158 12.11 2.68 -15.65
CA SER A 158 13.57 2.59 -15.72
C SER A 158 14.28 3.17 -14.50
N ILE A 159 13.58 3.91 -13.63
CA ILE A 159 14.15 4.35 -12.34
C ILE A 159 14.60 3.14 -11.51
N LEU A 160 13.84 2.04 -11.56
CA LEU A 160 14.17 0.82 -10.82
C LEU A 160 15.34 0.03 -11.42
N ASP A 161 15.87 0.40 -12.59
CA ASP A 161 17.10 -0.23 -13.12
C ASP A 161 18.35 0.22 -12.35
N VAL A 162 18.34 1.45 -11.85
CA VAL A 162 19.50 2.07 -11.18
C VAL A 162 19.61 1.63 -9.71
N SER A 163 18.49 1.21 -9.10
CA SER A 163 18.42 0.76 -7.70
C SER A 163 18.81 -0.71 -7.50
N THR A 164 19.34 -1.40 -8.52
CA THR A 164 19.64 -2.84 -8.51
C THR A 164 20.96 -3.21 -7.82
N GLU A 165 21.35 -2.49 -6.77
CA GLU A 165 22.29 -3.06 -5.80
C GLU A 165 21.45 -3.92 -4.85
N SER A 166 21.68 -5.23 -4.90
CA SER A 166 20.96 -6.27 -4.15
C SER A 166 21.16 -6.10 -2.65
N HIS A 167 20.42 -5.19 -2.03
CA HIS A 167 20.28 -5.12 -0.60
C HIS A 167 19.13 -6.05 -0.20
N GLU A 168 19.45 -7.08 0.60
CA GLU A 168 18.41 -7.84 1.29
C GLU A 168 17.55 -6.86 2.09
N SER A 169 16.26 -6.79 1.78
CA SER A 169 15.33 -5.95 2.54
C SER A 169 15.26 -6.49 3.98
N ALA A 170 15.64 -5.68 4.96
CA ALA A 170 15.50 -6.05 6.38
C ALA A 170 14.04 -6.41 6.74
N HIS A 171 13.07 -5.86 5.98
CA HIS A 171 11.65 -6.14 6.13
C HIS A 171 11.01 -6.45 4.75
N PRO A 172 10.62 -7.72 4.48
CA PRO A 172 9.97 -8.08 3.24
C PRO A 172 8.50 -7.57 3.22
N LEU A 173 8.14 -6.78 2.21
CA LEU A 173 6.77 -6.33 1.96
C LEU A 173 6.30 -6.77 0.57
N PHE A 174 7.02 -6.37 -0.46
CA PHE A 174 6.67 -6.62 -1.86
C PHE A 174 7.07 -7.99 -2.35
N SER A 175 8.11 -8.59 -1.77
CA SER A 175 8.43 -10.01 -1.97
C SER A 175 7.32 -10.94 -1.50
N LEU A 176 6.41 -10.46 -0.64
CA LEU A 176 5.22 -11.18 -0.16
C LEU A 176 3.96 -10.93 -1.02
N ILE A 177 4.08 -10.13 -2.09
CA ILE A 177 2.98 -9.71 -2.97
C ILE A 177 3.18 -10.36 -4.34
N GLU A 178 2.34 -11.34 -4.66
CA GLU A 178 2.32 -12.04 -5.96
C GLU A 178 1.28 -11.47 -6.96
#